data_AF-A0A8T5VEU1-F1
#
_entry.id   AF-A0A8T5VEU1-F1
#
_cell.length_a   1.000
_cell.length_b   1.000
_cell.length_c   1.000
_cell.angle_alpha   90.00
_cell.angle_beta   90.00
_cell.angle_gamma   90.00
#
_symmetry.space_group_name_H-M   'P 1'
#
loop_
_entity.id
_entity.type
_entity.pdbx_description
1 polymer ?
#
loop_
_entity_poly.entity_id
_entity_poly.type
_entity_poly.pdbx_seq_one_letter_code
_entity_poly.pdbx_strand_id
1 'polypeptide(L)'
;MTLWHQIVELWLCLLTRLGFRTPTFRTVRVVDIPDKLRTERLYVAGEDGYAWTAAMLCPCGCGKVLEMNLLPDAQPCWTLTETPDGLASLHPSVWLKRDCEAHFWLQKGKVRWV
;
A
#
# COMPACT_ATOMS: atom_id res chain seq x y z
N MET A 1 -1.57 27.70 -4.95
CA MET A 1 -1.15 26.59 -4.07
C MET A 1 0.32 26.83 -3.74
N THR A 2 0.61 27.17 -2.49
CA THR A 2 1.88 27.77 -2.05
C THR A 2 3.02 26.75 -2.03
N LEU A 3 4.19 27.17 -2.54
CA LEU A 3 5.49 26.46 -2.59
C LEU A 3 5.95 25.79 -1.27
N TRP A 4 5.27 26.08 -0.16
CA TRP A 4 5.49 25.47 1.15
C TRP A 4 5.01 24.01 1.25
N HIS A 5 3.94 23.63 0.55
CA HIS A 5 3.41 22.25 0.63
C HIS A 5 4.37 21.21 0.02
N GLN A 6 5.02 21.57 -1.10
CA GLN A 6 5.97 20.67 -1.78
C GLN A 6 7.21 20.38 -0.92
N ILE A 7 7.70 21.36 -0.16
CA ILE A 7 8.87 21.18 0.69
C ILE A 7 8.53 20.20 1.83
N VAL A 8 7.40 20.37 2.52
CA VAL A 8 7.02 19.48 3.64
C VAL A 8 6.79 18.02 3.18
N GLU A 9 6.17 17.83 2.00
CA GLU A 9 6.00 16.49 1.41
C GLU A 9 7.34 15.80 1.07
N LEU A 10 8.31 16.56 0.55
CA LEU A 10 9.66 16.07 0.27
C LEU A 10 10.42 15.70 1.56
N TRP A 11 10.27 16.47 2.64
CA TRP A 11 10.91 16.17 3.93
C TRP A 11 10.31 14.93 4.63
N LEU A 12 8.99 14.73 4.56
CA LEU A 12 8.32 13.52 5.10
C LEU A 12 8.70 12.24 4.32
N CYS A 13 8.84 12.35 2.99
CA CYS A 13 9.36 11.25 2.17
C CYS A 13 10.83 10.94 2.48
N LEU A 14 11.64 11.94 2.85
CA LEU A 14 13.03 11.71 3.23
C LEU A 14 13.16 11.06 4.61
N LEU A 15 12.34 11.45 5.59
CA LEU A 15 12.39 10.87 6.95
C LEU A 15 11.92 9.41 6.99
N THR A 16 10.94 9.04 6.18
CA THR A 16 10.54 7.63 6.01
C THR A 16 11.63 6.79 5.31
N ARG A 17 12.45 7.41 4.45
CA ARG A 17 13.66 6.80 3.87
C ARG A 17 14.83 6.67 4.85
N LEU A 18 14.91 7.50 5.91
CA LEU A 18 16.05 7.60 6.83
C LEU A 18 15.98 6.71 8.09
N GLY A 19 15.03 5.76 8.17
CA GLY A 19 15.24 4.56 9.00
C GLY A 19 14.83 4.64 10.47
N PHE A 20 13.63 5.13 10.79
CA PHE A 20 13.02 4.92 12.11
C PHE A 20 11.69 4.18 11.98
N ARG A 21 11.78 2.84 12.04
CA ARG A 21 10.71 1.82 11.96
C ARG A 21 9.91 1.79 10.66
N THR A 22 10.11 0.74 9.86
CA THR A 22 9.13 0.37 8.83
C THR A 22 7.91 -0.24 9.52
N PRO A 23 6.73 0.37 9.38
CA PRO A 23 5.53 -0.18 9.99
C PRO A 23 5.20 -1.53 9.37
N THR A 24 4.56 -2.39 10.16
CA THR A 24 4.07 -3.69 9.68
C THR A 24 2.60 -3.56 9.33
N PHE A 25 2.30 -3.62 8.04
CA PHE A 25 0.95 -3.63 7.50
C PHE A 25 0.24 -4.91 7.90
N ARG A 26 -0.90 -4.75 8.57
CA ARG A 26 -1.81 -5.86 8.88
C ARG A 26 -2.94 -5.90 7.88
N THR A 27 -3.34 -7.10 7.46
CA THR A 27 -4.50 -7.27 6.60
C THR A 27 -5.79 -7.00 7.38
N VAL A 28 -6.73 -6.31 6.73
CA VAL A 28 -8.11 -6.16 7.19
C VAL A 28 -9.01 -6.59 6.06
N ARG A 29 -9.73 -7.70 6.26
CA ARG A 29 -10.72 -8.16 5.28
C ARG A 29 -12.01 -7.37 5.44
N VAL A 30 -12.53 -6.89 4.32
CA VAL A 30 -13.76 -6.08 4.23
C VAL A 30 -14.55 -6.56 3.02
N VAL A 31 -15.86 -6.29 3.01
CA VAL A 31 -16.65 -6.49 1.78
C VAL A 31 -16.23 -5.41 0.78
N ASP A 32 -16.36 -4.14 1.15
CA ASP A 32 -15.95 -3.01 0.32
C ASP A 32 -14.83 -2.18 0.96
N ILE A 33 -14.05 -1.49 0.13
CA ILE A 33 -13.02 -0.55 0.62
C ILE A 33 -13.70 0.64 1.32
N PRO A 34 -13.33 0.95 2.57
CA PRO A 34 -13.94 2.05 3.30
C PRO A 34 -13.51 3.41 2.73
N ASP A 35 -14.36 4.43 2.87
CA ASP A 35 -14.04 5.81 2.44
C ASP A 35 -12.78 6.40 3.12
N LYS A 36 -12.44 5.89 4.31
CA LYS A 36 -11.31 6.36 5.12
C LYS A 36 -10.40 5.21 5.52
N LEU A 37 -9.22 5.16 4.92
CA LEU A 37 -8.18 4.19 5.23
C LEU A 37 -7.32 4.66 6.40
N ARG A 38 -6.83 3.70 7.20
CA ARG A 38 -5.83 3.94 8.24
C ARG A 38 -4.43 3.58 7.74
N THR A 39 -3.42 4.23 8.30
CA THR A 39 -2.01 3.86 8.08
C THR A 39 -1.74 2.44 8.59
N GLU A 40 -0.71 1.78 8.05
CA GLU A 40 -0.26 0.45 8.51
C GLU A 40 -1.34 -0.65 8.39
N ARG A 41 -2.28 -0.47 7.47
CA ARG A 41 -3.34 -1.44 7.14
C ARG A 41 -3.39 -1.66 5.65
N LEU A 42 -3.52 -2.92 5.26
CA LEU A 42 -3.88 -3.34 3.91
C LEU A 42 -5.31 -3.83 3.98
N TYR A 43 -6.24 -3.08 3.41
CA TYR A 43 -7.62 -3.51 3.27
C TYR A 43 -7.71 -4.46 2.09
N VAL A 44 -8.35 -5.60 2.26
CA VAL A 44 -8.58 -6.58 1.20
C VAL A 44 -10.08 -6.75 1.07
N ALA A 45 -10.62 -6.19 -0.01
CA ALA A 45 -12.02 -6.30 -0.35
C ALA A 45 -12.30 -7.64 -1.02
N GLY A 46 -13.31 -8.32 -0.51
CA GLY A 46 -13.60 -9.70 -0.86
C GLY A 46 -14.74 -10.28 -0.06
N GLU A 47 -15.32 -11.36 -0.58
CA GLU A 47 -16.34 -12.16 0.08
C GLU A 47 -16.08 -13.65 -0.19
N ASP A 48 -16.49 -14.53 0.73
CA ASP A 48 -16.38 -15.99 0.60
C ASP A 48 -14.97 -16.50 0.21
N GLY A 49 -13.93 -15.78 0.65
CA GLY A 49 -12.53 -16.12 0.38
C GLY A 49 -12.01 -15.62 -0.98
N TYR A 50 -12.86 -15.03 -1.82
CA TYR A 50 -12.49 -14.39 -3.07
C TYR A 50 -12.16 -12.92 -2.83
N ALA A 51 -10.94 -12.50 -3.21
CA ALA A 51 -10.50 -11.12 -3.07
C ALA A 51 -10.37 -10.46 -4.45
N TRP A 52 -10.93 -9.26 -4.60
CA TRP A 52 -10.93 -8.53 -5.88
C TRP A 52 -10.05 -7.28 -5.87
N THR A 53 -9.90 -6.61 -4.72
CA THR A 53 -8.98 -5.47 -4.60
C THR A 53 -8.31 -5.41 -3.24
N ALA A 54 -7.07 -4.91 -3.24
CA ALA A 54 -6.39 -4.52 -2.02
C ALA A 54 -6.14 -3.00 -2.03
N ALA A 55 -6.39 -2.32 -0.92
CA ALA A 55 -6.18 -0.89 -0.79
C ALA A 55 -5.36 -0.51 0.45
N MET A 56 -4.48 0.47 0.31
CA MET A 56 -3.66 0.99 1.41
C MET A 56 -3.33 2.47 1.20
N LEU A 57 -3.05 3.19 2.28
CA LEU A 57 -2.38 4.49 2.15
C LEU A 57 -0.93 4.29 1.69
N CYS A 58 -0.47 5.16 0.80
CA CYS A 58 0.87 5.09 0.25
C CYS A 58 1.91 5.18 1.39
N PRO A 59 2.83 4.19 1.49
CA PRO A 59 3.74 4.12 2.62
C PRO A 59 4.80 5.23 2.65
N CYS A 60 4.90 6.07 1.60
CA CYS A 60 5.78 7.25 1.63
C CYS A 60 5.21 8.39 2.47
N GLY A 61 3.93 8.33 2.84
CA GLY A 61 3.26 9.36 3.66
C GLY A 61 2.57 10.47 2.87
N CYS A 62 2.53 10.42 1.53
CA CYS A 62 1.84 11.42 0.70
C CYS A 62 0.30 11.41 0.83
N GLY A 63 -0.28 10.47 1.58
CA GLY A 63 -1.71 10.38 1.82
C GLY A 63 -2.54 9.78 0.66
N LYS A 64 -1.93 9.44 -0.47
CA LYS A 64 -2.64 8.81 -1.59
C LYS A 64 -3.12 7.40 -1.23
N VAL A 65 -4.33 7.05 -1.65
CA VAL A 65 -4.84 5.68 -1.62
C VAL A 65 -4.28 4.93 -2.84
N LEU A 66 -3.64 3.79 -2.57
CA LEU A 66 -3.19 2.84 -3.57
C LEU A 66 -4.21 1.72 -3.64
N GLU A 67 -4.72 1.42 -4.83
CA GLU A 67 -5.58 0.27 -5.09
C GLU A 67 -4.86 -0.70 -6.03
N MET A 68 -4.79 -1.96 -5.62
CA MET A 68 -4.15 -3.04 -6.33
C MET A 68 -5.21 -4.05 -6.70
N ASN A 69 -5.51 -4.15 -8.00
CA ASN A 69 -6.41 -5.15 -8.55
C ASN A 69 -5.87 -6.57 -8.24
N LEU A 70 -6.72 -7.44 -7.70
CA LEU A 70 -6.38 -8.84 -7.40
C LEU A 70 -7.00 -9.83 -8.40
N LEU A 71 -7.87 -9.34 -9.30
CA LEU A 71 -8.47 -10.16 -10.35
C LEU A 71 -7.51 -10.33 -11.53
N PRO A 72 -7.35 -11.55 -12.07
CA PRO A 72 -6.38 -11.82 -13.14
C PRO A 72 -6.76 -11.22 -14.50
N ASP A 73 -8.01 -10.79 -14.67
CA ASP A 73 -8.58 -10.41 -15.96
C ASP A 73 -8.16 -9.01 -16.44
N ALA A 74 -7.55 -8.21 -15.58
CA ALA A 74 -7.12 -6.85 -15.89
C ALA A 74 -5.72 -6.55 -15.36
N GLN A 75 -4.92 -5.82 -16.14
CA GLN A 75 -3.58 -5.39 -15.75
C GLN A 75 -3.55 -3.90 -15.38
N PRO A 76 -2.70 -3.49 -14.42
CA PRO A 76 -1.84 -4.34 -13.60
C PRO A 76 -2.65 -5.16 -12.57
N CYS A 77 -2.28 -6.42 -12.35
CA CYS A 77 -2.83 -7.25 -11.27
C CYS A 77 -1.75 -7.67 -10.28
N TRP A 78 -2.17 -7.95 -9.05
CA TRP A 78 -1.32 -8.47 -7.99
C TRP A 78 -1.85 -9.78 -7.44
N THR A 79 -0.94 -10.73 -7.19
CA THR A 79 -1.18 -11.88 -6.35
C THR A 79 -0.99 -11.47 -4.89
N LEU A 80 -2.02 -11.69 -4.08
CA LEU A 80 -1.98 -11.57 -2.63
C LEU A 80 -1.64 -12.93 -2.00
N THR A 81 -0.66 -12.95 -1.11
CA THR A 81 -0.38 -14.11 -0.25
C THR A 81 -0.35 -13.65 1.20
N GLU A 82 -0.73 -14.51 2.14
CA GLU A 82 -0.79 -14.16 3.55
C GLU A 82 -0.10 -15.22 4.40
N THR A 83 0.60 -14.76 5.43
CA THR A 83 1.07 -15.65 6.49
C THR A 83 -0.06 -15.99 7.47
N PRO A 84 0.04 -17.07 8.25
CA PRO A 84 -0.99 -17.43 9.24
C PRO A 84 -1.32 -16.35 10.28
N ASP A 85 -0.37 -15.44 10.55
CA ASP A 85 -0.53 -14.29 11.45
C ASP A 85 -1.13 -13.04 10.77
N GLY A 86 -1.61 -13.16 9.52
CA GLY A 86 -2.35 -12.12 8.80
C GLY A 86 -1.45 -11.03 8.20
N LEU A 87 -0.22 -11.38 7.80
CA LEU A 87 0.70 -10.45 7.13
C LEU A 87 0.74 -10.72 5.63
N ALA A 88 0.25 -9.74 4.87
CA ALA A 88 0.18 -9.82 3.42
C ALA A 88 1.53 -9.64 2.71
N SER A 89 1.67 -10.30 1.57
CA SER A 89 2.66 -9.99 0.54
C SER A 89 1.95 -9.80 -0.80
N LEU A 90 2.43 -8.84 -1.58
CA LEU A 90 1.93 -8.56 -2.93
C LEU A 90 3.01 -8.88 -3.96
N HIS A 91 2.60 -9.49 -5.07
CA HIS A 91 3.45 -9.74 -6.23
C HIS A 91 2.71 -9.34 -7.51
N PRO A 92 3.29 -8.53 -8.42
CA PRO A 92 4.66 -7.98 -8.39
C PRO A 92 4.81 -6.82 -7.40
N SER A 93 5.93 -6.09 -7.46
CA SER A 93 6.10 -4.84 -6.71
C SER A 93 5.02 -3.82 -7.06
N VAL A 94 4.71 -2.93 -6.13
CA VAL A 94 3.85 -1.77 -6.38
C VAL A 94 4.74 -0.64 -6.90
N TRP A 95 4.43 -0.11 -8.08
CA TRP A 95 5.18 0.98 -8.69
C TRP A 95 4.24 2.03 -9.28
N LEU A 96 4.24 3.22 -8.67
CA LEU A 96 3.55 4.38 -9.21
C LEU A 96 4.48 5.07 -10.20
N LYS A 97 4.12 5.08 -11.49
CA LYS A 97 4.91 5.76 -12.55
C LYS A 97 4.73 7.29 -12.58
N ARG A 98 3.82 7.82 -11.76
CA ARG A 98 3.47 9.23 -11.65
C ARG A 98 3.23 9.56 -10.17
N ASP A 99 3.10 10.85 -9.85
CA ASP A 99 2.88 11.37 -8.50
C ASP A 99 4.10 11.23 -7.57
N CYS A 100 3.96 10.55 -6.42
CA CYS A 100 5.05 10.38 -5.45
C CYS A 100 6.11 9.34 -5.89
N GLU A 101 5.94 8.74 -7.06
CA GLU A 101 6.88 7.78 -7.68
C GLU A 101 7.31 6.63 -6.76
N ALA A 102 6.44 6.26 -5.81
CA ALA A 102 6.71 5.20 -4.86
C ALA A 102 6.90 3.86 -5.58
N HIS A 103 8.04 3.23 -5.35
CA HIS A 103 8.36 1.88 -5.82
C HIS A 103 8.79 1.02 -4.64
N PHE A 104 8.00 -0.01 -4.35
CA PHE A 104 8.26 -0.89 -3.22
C PHE A 104 7.68 -2.29 -3.40
N TRP A 105 8.26 -3.23 -2.66
CA TRP A 105 7.69 -4.53 -2.39
C TRP A 105 6.93 -4.51 -1.06
N LEU A 106 5.76 -5.13 -1.01
CA LEU A 106 5.09 -5.48 0.24
C LEU A 106 5.30 -6.98 0.48
N GLN A 107 6.03 -7.34 1.53
CA GLN A 107 6.37 -8.72 1.85
C GLN A 107 6.21 -8.98 3.34
N LYS A 108 5.33 -9.91 3.70
CA LYS A 108 5.00 -10.26 5.10
C LYS A 108 4.72 -9.00 5.93
N GLY A 109 3.87 -8.13 5.40
CA GLY A 109 3.48 -6.85 6.01
C GLY A 109 4.56 -5.77 5.98
N LYS A 110 5.76 -6.02 5.45
CA LYS A 110 6.85 -5.05 5.44
C LYS A 110 7.02 -4.41 4.07
N VAL A 111 7.18 -3.09 4.06
CA VAL A 111 7.54 -2.31 2.87
C VAL A 111 9.06 -2.37 2.68
N ARG A 112 9.50 -2.80 1.50
CA ARG A 112 10.89 -2.76 1.06
C ARG A 112 10.98 -1.89 -0.19
N TRP A 113 11.60 -0.73 -0.03
CA TRP A 113 11.80 0.23 -1.11
C TRP A 113 12.78 -0.30 -2.15
N VAL A 114 12.58 0.12 -3.40
CA VAL A 114 13.46 -0.16 -4.55
C VAL A 114 14.08 1.15 -5.02
#